data_AF-X1JNJ3-F1
#
_entry.id   AF-X1JNJ3-F1
#
_cell.length_a   1.000
_cell.length_b   1.000
_cell.length_c   1.000
_cell.angle_alpha   90.00
_cell.angle_beta   90.00
_cell.angle_gamma   90.00
#
_symmetry.space_group_name_H-M   'P 1'
#
loop_
_entity.id
_entity.type
_entity.pdbx_description
1 polymer ?
#
loop_
_entity_poly.entity_id
_entity_poly.type
_entity_poly.pdbx_seq_one_letter_code
_entity_poly.pdbx_strand_id
1 'polypeptide(L)'
;YPKLPRWCYMTDGDFFEQRIKDGKLQSVAYMETIQVPSLDNIDVDKTLCRIRGQKTDDNGYVPFRSKVSLCLEIQERKGIPAYVVWHNAECTDFLVLSITETSTRRMSEHEYIEWIKEL
;
A
#
# COMPACT_ATOMS: atom_id res chain seq x y z
N TYR A 1 -1.67 19.82 -12.32
CA TYR A 1 -2.45 20.83 -11.56
C TYR A 1 -1.48 21.80 -10.89
N PRO A 2 -1.21 22.98 -11.49
CA PRO A 2 -0.15 23.89 -11.03
C PRO A 2 -0.54 24.82 -9.86
N LYS A 3 -1.56 24.45 -9.05
CA LYS A 3 -2.07 25.31 -7.95
C LYS A 3 -2.36 24.55 -6.65
N LEU A 4 -1.86 23.33 -6.48
CA LEU A 4 -2.00 22.66 -5.19
C LEU A 4 -0.89 23.15 -4.23
N PRO A 5 -1.21 23.41 -2.96
CA PRO A 5 -0.20 23.70 -1.94
C PRO A 5 0.91 22.64 -1.89
N ARG A 6 2.14 23.01 -1.51
CA ARG A 6 3.32 22.12 -1.51
C ARG A 6 3.10 20.81 -0.74
N TRP A 7 2.29 20.85 0.33
CA TRP A 7 1.91 19.68 1.12
C TRP A 7 0.97 18.70 0.40
N CYS A 8 0.27 19.12 -0.65
CA CYS A 8 -0.51 18.23 -1.51
C CYS A 8 0.38 17.36 -2.44
N TYR A 9 1.68 17.63 -2.49
CA TYR A 9 2.68 16.79 -3.16
C TYR A 9 3.55 16.03 -2.16
N MET A 10 3.31 16.19 -0.85
CA MET A 10 3.97 15.40 0.18
C MET A 10 3.15 14.14 0.36
N THR A 11 3.77 13.01 0.05
CA THR A 11 3.29 11.70 0.45
C THR A 11 4.06 11.34 1.71
N ASP A 12 3.37 11.19 2.84
CA ASP A 12 3.99 10.64 4.05
C ASP A 12 4.39 9.19 3.76
N GLY A 13 5.59 8.79 4.18
CA GLY A 13 5.98 7.38 4.14
C GLY A 13 5.38 6.69 5.36
N ASP A 14 4.62 5.63 5.15
CA ASP A 14 3.93 4.93 6.23
C ASP A 14 4.91 4.03 7.00
N PHE A 15 5.16 2.82 6.53
CA PHE A 15 5.96 1.84 7.27
C PHE A 15 6.86 1.03 6.34
N PHE A 16 8.16 0.99 6.68
CA PHE A 16 9.05 -0.06 6.16
C PHE A 16 9.00 -1.23 7.13
N GLU A 17 8.68 -2.41 6.60
CA GLU A 17 8.88 -3.63 7.35
C GLU A 17 10.37 -3.95 7.36
N GLN A 18 10.95 -4.13 8.55
CA GLN A 18 12.38 -4.30 8.73
C GLN A 18 12.70 -5.58 9.48
N ARG A 19 13.86 -6.17 9.15
CA ARG A 19 14.39 -7.40 9.74
C ARG A 19 15.86 -7.23 10.05
N ILE A 20 16.34 -7.98 11.04
CA ILE A 20 17.79 -8.14 11.26
C ILE A 20 18.25 -9.33 10.44
N LYS A 21 19.09 -9.08 9.42
CA LYS A 21 19.76 -10.11 8.61
C LYS A 21 21.26 -9.83 8.66
N ASP A 22 22.05 -10.85 9.00
CA ASP A 22 23.52 -10.76 9.16
C ASP A 22 23.98 -9.60 10.07
N GLY A 23 23.28 -9.39 11.19
CA GLY A 23 23.58 -8.35 12.16
C GLY A 23 23.27 -6.92 11.71
N LYS A 24 22.54 -6.74 10.59
CA LYS A 24 22.14 -5.43 10.07
C LYS A 24 20.62 -5.32 9.92
N LEU A 25 20.09 -4.14 10.18
CA LEU A 25 18.70 -3.81 9.90
C LEU A 25 18.52 -3.64 8.38
N GLN A 26 17.62 -4.41 7.79
CA GLN A 26 17.30 -4.39 6.36
C GLN A 26 15.78 -4.21 6.19
N SER A 27 15.38 -3.34 5.26
CA SER A 27 13.98 -3.25 4.84
C SER A 27 13.65 -4.44 3.95
N VAL A 28 12.53 -5.11 4.23
CA VAL A 28 12.05 -6.28 3.48
C VAL A 28 10.77 -5.99 2.70
N ALA A 29 9.97 -5.01 3.12
CA ALA A 29 8.82 -4.53 2.37
C ALA A 29 8.51 -3.07 2.71
N TYR A 30 7.78 -2.39 1.84
CA TYR A 30 7.10 -1.14 2.15
C TYR A 30 5.59 -1.41 2.25
N MET A 31 4.95 -0.86 3.28
CA MET A 31 3.53 -1.05 3.52
C MET A 31 2.84 0.28 3.78
N GLU A 32 1.77 0.51 3.03
CA GLU A 32 0.74 1.49 3.37
C GLU A 32 -0.36 0.76 4.13
N THR A 33 -0.74 1.26 5.31
CA THR A 33 -1.77 0.63 6.14
C THR A 33 -2.95 1.57 6.34
N ILE A 34 -4.16 1.12 5.97
CA ILE A 34 -5.36 1.95 5.95
C ILE A 34 -6.47 1.25 6.74
N GLN A 35 -6.84 1.84 7.87
CA GLN A 35 -8.04 1.41 8.59
C GLN A 35 -9.30 1.85 7.83
N VAL A 36 -10.25 0.94 7.65
CA VAL A 36 -11.53 1.22 6.99
C VAL A 36 -12.71 0.68 7.81
N PRO A 37 -13.91 1.29 7.71
CA PRO A 37 -15.09 0.82 8.45
C PRO A 37 -15.54 -0.59 8.03
N SER A 38 -15.34 -0.95 6.76
CA SER A 38 -15.60 -2.28 6.22
C SER A 38 -14.76 -2.50 4.97
N LEU A 39 -14.18 -3.70 4.85
CA LEU A 39 -13.42 -4.13 3.68
C LEU A 39 -14.29 -4.39 2.45
N ASP A 40 -15.58 -4.66 2.63
CA ASP A 40 -16.50 -4.93 1.53
C ASP A 40 -16.79 -3.67 0.68
N ASN A 41 -16.48 -2.49 1.22
CA ASN A 41 -16.61 -1.21 0.52
C ASN A 41 -15.37 -0.82 -0.30
N ILE A 42 -14.34 -1.67 -0.32
CA ILE A 42 -13.09 -1.39 -1.02
C ILE A 42 -13.20 -1.80 -2.48
N ASP A 43 -13.22 -0.80 -3.36
CA ASP A 43 -13.12 -0.99 -4.80
C ASP A 43 -11.65 -1.19 -5.21
N VAL A 44 -11.24 -2.46 -5.22
CA VAL A 44 -9.91 -2.90 -5.65
C VAL A 44 -9.68 -2.57 -7.12
N ASP A 45 -10.68 -2.73 -7.98
CA ASP A 45 -10.54 -2.51 -9.41
C ASP A 45 -10.25 -1.04 -9.71
N LYS A 46 -10.95 -0.12 -9.04
CA LYS A 46 -10.66 1.31 -9.11
C LYS A 46 -9.26 1.65 -8.61
N THR A 47 -8.82 0.97 -7.56
CA THR A 47 -7.46 1.10 -7.04
C THR A 47 -6.41 0.62 -8.07
N LEU A 48 -6.63 -0.53 -8.70
CA LEU A 48 -5.79 -1.08 -9.76
C LEU A 48 -5.78 -0.19 -11.01
N CYS A 49 -6.93 0.36 -11.41
CA CYS A 49 -7.04 1.32 -12.51
C CYS A 49 -6.14 2.55 -12.28
N ARG A 50 -6.12 3.07 -11.04
CA ARG A 50 -5.24 4.19 -10.65
C ARG A 50 -3.77 3.79 -10.70
N ILE A 51 -3.41 2.56 -10.30
CA ILE A 51 -2.04 2.05 -10.40
C ILE A 51 -1.58 1.98 -11.85
N ARG A 52 -2.45 1.52 -12.74
CA ARG A 52 -2.20 1.42 -14.18
C ARG A 52 -2.24 2.77 -14.91
N GLY A 53 -2.43 3.88 -14.18
CA GLY A 53 -2.52 5.22 -14.75
C GLY A 53 -3.73 5.45 -15.65
N GLN A 54 -4.75 4.59 -15.55
CA GLN A 54 -6.00 4.75 -16.28
C GLN A 54 -6.81 5.90 -15.69
N LYS A 55 -7.48 6.67 -16.54
CA LYS A 55 -8.34 7.78 -16.10
C LYS A 55 -9.53 7.18 -15.34
N THR A 56 -9.55 7.39 -14.03
CA THR A 56 -10.81 7.30 -13.29
C THR A 56 -11.57 8.60 -13.51
N ASP A 57 -12.85 8.47 -13.82
CA ASP A 57 -13.88 9.48 -14.03
C ASP A 57 -14.13 10.43 -12.83
N ASP A 58 -13.48 10.19 -11.69
CA ASP A 58 -13.50 11.08 -10.54
C ASP A 58 -12.50 12.24 -10.63
N ASN A 59 -13.02 13.47 -10.65
CA ASN A 59 -12.28 14.72 -10.40
C ASN A 59 -11.82 14.90 -8.93
N GLY A 60 -11.83 13.84 -8.13
CA GLY A 60 -11.54 13.87 -6.69
C GLY A 60 -10.12 13.42 -6.36
N TYR A 61 -9.33 14.35 -5.79
CA TYR A 61 -8.16 14.19 -4.91
C TYR A 61 -7.06 13.15 -5.29
N VAL A 62 -5.82 13.67 -5.37
CA VAL A 62 -4.58 13.03 -5.87
C VAL A 62 -3.77 12.12 -4.89
N PRO A 63 -4.08 11.93 -3.58
CA PRO A 63 -3.17 11.22 -2.66
C PRO A 63 -2.90 9.77 -3.03
N PHE A 64 -3.90 9.07 -3.58
CA PHE A 64 -3.72 7.66 -3.88
C PHE A 64 -2.70 7.46 -5.00
N ARG A 65 -2.69 8.35 -6.01
CA ARG A 65 -1.73 8.25 -7.11
C ARG A 65 -0.30 8.55 -6.66
N SER A 66 -0.11 9.54 -5.79
CA SER A 66 1.22 9.87 -5.27
C SER A 66 1.76 8.78 -4.35
N LYS A 67 0.90 8.10 -3.59
CA LYS A 67 1.23 6.92 -2.79
C LYS A 67 1.66 5.73 -3.65
N VAL A 68 0.90 5.41 -4.70
CA VAL A 68 1.31 4.39 -5.67
C VAL A 68 2.65 4.73 -6.32
N SER A 69 2.85 5.98 -6.73
CA SER A 69 4.13 6.41 -7.31
C SER A 69 5.30 6.23 -6.34
N LEU A 70 5.11 6.52 -5.05
CA LEU A 70 6.10 6.25 -4.02
C LEU A 70 6.39 4.74 -3.88
N CYS A 71 5.35 3.90 -3.85
CA CYS A 71 5.50 2.45 -3.81
C CYS A 71 6.34 1.92 -4.98
N LEU A 72 6.05 2.38 -6.20
CA LEU A 72 6.79 2.01 -7.40
C LEU A 72 8.25 2.48 -7.35
N GLU A 73 8.49 3.72 -6.90
CA GLU A 73 9.86 4.26 -6.75
C GLU A 73 10.66 3.48 -5.69
N ILE A 74 10.06 3.14 -4.55
CA ILE A 74 10.68 2.32 -3.51
C ILE A 74 11.05 0.96 -4.07
N GLN A 75 10.14 0.32 -4.80
CA GLN A 75 10.41 -0.96 -5.42
C GLN A 75 11.58 -0.86 -6.41
N GLU A 76 11.55 0.09 -7.33
CA GLU A 76 12.59 0.28 -8.34
C GLU A 76 13.97 0.55 -7.72
N ARG A 77 14.02 1.39 -6.68
CA ARG A 77 15.28 1.81 -6.06
C ARG A 77 15.82 0.86 -4.99
N LYS A 78 14.93 0.15 -4.27
CA LYS A 78 15.31 -0.73 -3.13
C LYS A 78 15.17 -2.22 -3.43
N GLY A 79 14.46 -2.60 -4.49
CA GLY A 79 14.22 -4.01 -4.84
C GLY A 79 13.34 -4.77 -3.84
N ILE A 80 12.54 -4.05 -3.04
CA ILE A 80 11.63 -4.64 -2.06
C ILE A 80 10.17 -4.49 -2.52
N PRO A 81 9.29 -5.45 -2.21
CA PRO A 81 7.88 -5.35 -2.56
C PRO A 81 7.19 -4.19 -1.82
N ALA A 82 6.12 -3.68 -2.42
CA ALA A 82 5.27 -2.64 -1.86
C ALA A 82 3.82 -3.09 -1.81
N TYR A 83 3.19 -2.92 -0.65
CA TYR A 83 1.83 -3.37 -0.39
C TYR A 83 0.93 -2.22 0.08
N VAL A 84 -0.35 -2.33 -0.25
CA VAL A 84 -1.42 -1.58 0.43
C VAL A 84 -2.22 -2.58 1.24
N VAL A 85 -2.36 -2.32 2.52
CA VAL A 85 -3.06 -3.17 3.48
C VAL A 85 -4.25 -2.40 4.02
N TRP A 86 -5.46 -2.85 3.72
CA TRP A 86 -6.66 -2.38 4.39
C TRP A 86 -7.02 -3.32 5.54
N HIS A 87 -7.53 -2.78 6.64
CA HIS A 87 -8.02 -3.59 7.76
C HIS A 87 -9.24 -2.94 8.42
N ASN A 88 -10.06 -3.74 9.08
CA ASN A 88 -11.12 -3.24 9.96
C ASN A 88 -10.54 -2.69 11.28
N ALA A 89 -11.36 -1.98 12.04
CA ALA A 89 -10.93 -1.34 13.29
C ALA A 89 -10.43 -2.35 14.34
N GLU A 90 -10.98 -3.56 14.33
CA GLU A 90 -10.62 -4.65 15.24
C GLU A 90 -9.36 -5.41 14.82
N CYS A 91 -8.80 -5.13 13.64
CA CYS A 91 -7.64 -5.81 13.08
C CYS A 91 -7.82 -7.34 12.99
N THR A 92 -9.02 -7.80 12.63
CA THR A 92 -9.36 -9.22 12.49
C THR A 92 -9.48 -9.68 11.04
N ASP A 93 -9.64 -8.73 10.10
CA ASP A 93 -9.80 -8.97 8.68
C ASP A 93 -8.95 -7.96 7.90
N PHE A 94 -8.21 -8.46 6.91
CA PHE A 94 -7.21 -7.73 6.15
C PHE A 94 -7.42 -7.96 4.66
N LEU A 95 -7.31 -6.91 3.86
CA LEU A 95 -7.18 -7.01 2.42
C LEU A 95 -5.83 -6.44 2.02
N VAL A 96 -4.99 -7.29 1.43
CA VAL A 96 -3.65 -6.92 0.97
C VAL A 96 -3.63 -6.85 -0.54
N LEU A 97 -3.15 -5.73 -1.06
CA LEU A 97 -2.86 -5.52 -2.47
C LEU A 97 -1.34 -5.44 -2.68
N SER A 98 -0.82 -6.32 -3.53
CA SER A 98 0.52 -6.18 -4.09
C SER A 98 0.50 -5.14 -5.20
N ILE A 99 1.20 -4.02 -5.01
CA ILE A 99 1.28 -2.96 -6.04
C ILE A 99 2.01 -3.48 -7.28
N THR A 100 3.00 -4.34 -7.08
CA THR A 100 3.83 -4.91 -8.14
C THR A 100 3.09 -5.94 -8.97
N GLU A 101 2.47 -6.92 -8.30
CA GLU A 101 1.81 -8.04 -8.98
C GLU A 101 0.38 -7.70 -9.38
N THR A 102 -0.16 -6.59 -8.87
CA THR A 102 -1.58 -6.21 -9.00
C THR A 102 -2.52 -7.31 -8.52
N SER A 103 -2.06 -8.12 -7.56
CA SER A 103 -2.79 -9.23 -6.95
C SER A 103 -3.37 -8.79 -5.61
N THR A 104 -4.55 -9.33 -5.26
CA THR A 104 -5.15 -9.11 -3.95
C THR A 104 -5.35 -10.40 -3.19
N ARG A 105 -5.24 -10.31 -1.86
CA ARG A 105 -5.46 -11.41 -0.94
C ARG A 105 -6.19 -10.90 0.30
N ARG A 106 -7.36 -11.48 0.60
CA ARG A 106 -8.04 -11.26 1.88
C ARG A 106 -7.53 -12.29 2.89
N MET A 107 -7.27 -11.87 4.12
CA MET A 107 -6.65 -12.69 5.16
C MET A 107 -7.30 -12.38 6.51
N SER A 108 -7.50 -13.41 7.33
CA SER A 108 -7.71 -13.24 8.76
C SER A 108 -6.46 -12.69 9.44
N GLU A 109 -6.59 -12.20 10.68
CA GLU A 109 -5.46 -11.78 11.51
C GLU A 109 -4.34 -12.83 11.59
N HIS A 110 -4.71 -14.10 11.83
CA HIS A 110 -3.72 -15.17 11.95
C HIS A 110 -2.95 -15.38 10.63
N GLU A 111 -3.65 -15.43 9.51
CA GLU A 111 -3.03 -15.58 8.19
C GLU A 111 -2.14 -14.39 7.84
N TYR A 112 -2.57 -13.16 8.19
CA TYR A 112 -1.78 -11.95 7.97
C TYR A 112 -0.48 -11.94 8.80
N ILE A 113 -0.56 -12.35 10.08
CA ILE A 113 0.62 -12.46 10.96
C ILE A 113 1.61 -13.48 10.41
N GLU A 114 1.16 -14.66 9.98
CA GLU A 114 2.04 -15.67 9.41
C GLU A 114 2.64 -15.21 8.09
N TRP A 115 1.84 -14.59 7.21
CA TRP A 115 2.32 -14.04 5.94
C TRP A 115 3.41 -12.96 6.12
N ILE A 116 3.25 -12.03 7.08
CA ILE A 116 4.26 -10.99 7.34
C ILE A 116 5.60 -11.56 7.82
N LYS A 117 5.58 -12.69 8.56
CA LYS A 117 6.81 -13.34 9.01
C LYS A 117 7.61 -13.95 7.85
N GLU A 118 6.94 -14.27 6.75
CA GLU A 118 7.54 -14.90 5.56
C GLU A 118 8.13 -13.89 4.56
N LEU A 119 7.89 -12.58 4.74
CA LEU A 119 8.50 -11.48 3.96
C LEU A 119 9.96 -11.22 4.36
#